data_AF-A0A2R6KP87-F1
#
_entry.id   AF-A0A2R6KP87-F1
#
_cell.length_a   1.000
_cell.length_b   1.000
_cell.length_c   1.000
_cell.angle_alpha   90.00
_cell.angle_beta   90.00
_cell.angle_gamma   90.00
#
_symmetry.space_group_name_H-M   'P 1'
#
loop_
_entity.id
_entity.type
_entity.pdbx_description
1 polymer ?
#
loop_
_entity_poly.entity_id
_entity_poly.type
_entity_poly.pdbx_seq_one_letter_code
_entity_poly.pdbx_strand_id
1 'polypeptide(L)'
;MVEDLPTDVRTVLEQLFTEGRRALEADDLDTARESVTSAQSVAANKLPESELRGELLHGCERIAALLDADGDTEPAAAAEYLAAMERRLAAVE
;
A
#
# COMPACT_ATOMS: atom_id res chain seq x y z
N MET A 1 -23.24 7.60 1.20
CA MET A 1 -23.23 6.71 0.03
C MET A 1 -21.79 6.32 -0.16
N VAL A 2 -21.46 5.04 -0.01
CA VAL A 2 -20.12 4.54 -0.35
C VAL A 2 -20.03 4.62 -1.87
N GLU A 3 -19.17 5.49 -2.38
CA GLU A 3 -18.84 5.47 -3.80
C GLU A 3 -18.13 4.14 -4.05
N ASP A 4 -18.76 3.26 -4.84
CA ASP A 4 -18.17 1.98 -5.24
C ASP A 4 -16.77 2.25 -5.82
N LEU A 5 -15.77 1.64 -5.19
CA LEU A 5 -14.39 1.69 -5.63
C LEU A 5 -14.32 1.17 -7.08
N PRO A 6 -13.74 1.92 -8.05
CA PRO A 6 -13.60 1.42 -9.40
C PRO A 6 -12.83 0.09 -9.38
N THR A 7 -13.43 -0.99 -9.91
CA THR A 7 -12.88 -2.35 -9.83
C THR A 7 -11.44 -2.44 -10.37
N ASP A 8 -11.14 -1.67 -11.42
CA ASP A 8 -9.79 -1.58 -11.99
C ASP A 8 -8.79 -0.99 -11.00
N VAL A 9 -9.17 0.08 -10.29
CA VAL A 9 -8.31 0.74 -9.30
C VAL A 9 -8.07 -0.18 -8.11
N ARG A 10 -9.11 -0.89 -7.65
CA ARG A 10 -8.98 -1.91 -6.62
C ARG A 10 -7.95 -2.96 -7.02
N THR A 11 -8.12 -3.55 -8.20
CA THR A 11 -7.26 -4.62 -8.70
C THR A 11 -5.80 -4.16 -8.78
N VAL A 12 -5.56 -2.94 -9.26
CA VAL A 12 -4.22 -2.35 -9.32
C VAL A 12 -3.62 -2.18 -7.92
N LEU A 13 -4.38 -1.67 -6.95
CA LEU A 13 -3.88 -1.51 -5.58
C LEU A 13 -3.57 -2.85 -4.91
N GLU A 14 -4.41 -3.87 -5.10
CA GLU A 14 -4.16 -5.23 -4.61
C GLU A 14 -2.87 -5.81 -5.21
N GLN A 15 -2.68 -5.66 -6.52
CA GLN A 15 -1.47 -6.11 -7.20
C GLN A 15 -0.21 -5.43 -6.64
N LEU A 16 -0.24 -4.11 -6.47
CA LEU A 16 0.89 -3.36 -5.94
C LEU A 16 1.22 -3.73 -4.49
N PHE A 17 0.21 -3.95 -3.64
CA PHE A 17 0.46 -4.38 -2.26
C PHE A 17 1.00 -5.81 -2.18
N THR A 18 0.49 -6.72 -3.01
CA THR A 18 1.01 -8.09 -3.10
C THR A 18 2.44 -8.11 -3.64
N GLU A 19 2.75 -7.28 -4.64
CA GLU A 19 4.11 -7.13 -5.18
C GLU A 19 5.08 -6.59 -4.13
N GLY A 20 4.70 -5.51 -3.44
CA GLY A 20 5.50 -4.95 -2.35
C GLY A 20 5.77 -5.98 -1.25
N ARG A 21 4.77 -6.80 -0.88
CA ARG A 21 4.94 -7.84 0.14
C ARG A 21 5.91 -8.92 -0.30
N ARG A 22 5.80 -9.39 -1.55
CA ARG A 22 6.73 -10.38 -2.12
C ARG A 22 8.15 -9.84 -2.23
N ALA A 23 8.29 -8.56 -2.56
CA ALA A 23 9.59 -7.90 -2.61
C ALA A 23 10.25 -7.87 -1.22
N LEU A 24 9.50 -7.55 -0.16
CA LEU A 24 10.00 -7.63 1.22
C LEU A 24 10.38 -9.06 1.62
N GLU A 25 9.59 -10.07 1.24
CA GLU A 25 9.94 -11.49 1.46
C GLU A 25 11.24 -11.90 0.74
N ALA A 26 11.58 -11.23 -0.36
CA ALA A 26 12.79 -11.45 -1.15
C ALA A 26 13.96 -10.51 -0.78
N ASP A 27 13.81 -9.68 0.25
CA ASP A 27 14.77 -8.63 0.64
C ASP A 27 15.04 -7.58 -0.46
N ASP A 28 14.10 -7.44 -1.41
CA ASP A 28 14.13 -6.46 -2.49
C ASP A 28 13.43 -5.17 -2.04
N LEU A 29 14.16 -4.37 -1.26
CA LEU A 29 13.63 -3.13 -0.69
C LEU A 29 13.32 -2.08 -1.75
N ASP A 30 14.05 -2.06 -2.86
CA ASP A 30 13.83 -1.09 -3.94
C ASP A 30 12.51 -1.37 -4.65
N THR A 31 12.24 -2.62 -5.02
CA THR A 31 10.94 -3.01 -5.59
C THR A 31 9.79 -2.78 -4.60
N ALA A 32 10.02 -3.03 -3.30
CA ALA A 32 9.03 -2.74 -2.27
C ALA A 32 8.69 -1.23 -2.20
N ARG A 33 9.71 -0.35 -2.25
CA ARG A 33 9.54 1.11 -2.29
C ARG A 33 8.80 1.56 -3.55
N GLU A 34 9.17 1.04 -4.72
CA GLU A 34 8.52 1.38 -5.99
C GLU A 34 7.05 0.98 -6.01
N SER A 35 6.74 -0.22 -5.50
CA SER A 35 5.36 -0.74 -5.39
C SER A 35 4.49 0.15 -4.50
N VAL A 36 5.01 0.53 -3.33
CA VAL A 36 4.30 1.38 -2.35
C VAL A 36 4.12 2.80 -2.88
N THR A 37 5.14 3.37 -3.52
CA THR A 37 5.08 4.71 -4.12
C THR A 37 4.03 4.76 -5.24
N SER A 38 3.97 3.70 -6.05
CA SER A 38 2.96 3.54 -7.09
C SER A 38 1.56 3.41 -6.48
N ALA A 39 1.40 2.63 -5.42
CA ALA A 39 0.11 2.46 -4.74
C ALA A 39 -0.39 3.78 -4.13
N GLN A 40 0.50 4.53 -3.48
CA GLN A 40 0.20 5.87 -2.96
C GLN A 40 -0.26 6.81 -4.07
N SER A 41 0.42 6.79 -5.22
CA SER A 41 0.07 7.61 -6.38
C SER A 41 -1.30 7.24 -6.95
N VAL A 42 -1.59 5.94 -7.10
CA VAL A 42 -2.90 5.45 -7.54
C VAL A 42 -3.98 5.87 -6.55
N ALA A 43 -3.78 5.65 -5.25
CA ALA A 43 -4.73 6.02 -4.21
C ALA A 43 -5.01 7.53 -4.21
N ALA A 44 -3.98 8.36 -4.33
CA ALA A 44 -4.11 9.82 -4.34
C ALA A 44 -4.86 10.36 -5.57
N ASN A 45 -4.64 9.74 -6.74
CA ASN A 45 -5.15 10.26 -8.01
C ASN A 45 -6.47 9.63 -8.46
N LYS A 46 -6.76 8.41 -8.03
CA LYS A 46 -7.85 7.60 -8.59
C LYS A 46 -8.98 7.33 -7.61
N LEU A 47 -8.75 7.51 -6.30
CA LEU A 47 -9.79 7.31 -5.30
C LEU A 47 -10.52 8.62 -4.98
N PRO A 48 -11.85 8.58 -4.81
CA PRO A 48 -12.57 9.71 -4.25
C PRO A 48 -12.10 9.99 -2.82
N GLU A 49 -12.32 11.21 -2.36
CA GLU A 49 -12.05 11.59 -0.97
C GLU A 49 -12.92 10.76 -0.04
N SER A 50 -12.28 9.89 0.74
CA SER A 50 -12.93 8.91 1.59
C SER A 50 -12.00 8.52 2.74
N GLU A 51 -12.56 7.93 3.80
CA GLU A 51 -11.78 7.39 4.91
C GLU A 51 -10.79 6.33 4.43
N LEU A 52 -11.22 5.42 3.56
CA LEU A 52 -10.37 4.42 2.91
C LEU A 52 -9.17 5.07 2.21
N ARG A 53 -9.39 6.11 1.39
CA ARG A 53 -8.29 6.83 0.73
C ARG A 53 -7.30 7.38 1.76
N GLY A 54 -7.80 7.99 2.83
CA GLY A 54 -6.96 8.52 3.91
C GLY A 54 -6.12 7.43 4.58
N GLU A 55 -6.73 6.28 4.90
CA GLU A 55 -6.03 5.15 5.51
C GLU A 55 -4.98 4.54 4.58
N LEU A 56 -5.29 4.38 3.29
CA LEU A 56 -4.35 3.84 2.31
C LEU A 56 -3.14 4.76 2.12
N LEU A 57 -3.37 6.08 2.02
CA LEU A 57 -2.29 7.05 1.92
C LEU A 57 -1.41 7.07 3.16
N HIS A 58 -2.03 7.02 4.34
CA HIS A 58 -1.30 6.94 5.61
C HIS A 58 -0.47 5.64 5.67
N GLY A 59 -1.04 4.50 5.32
CA GLY A 59 -0.34 3.22 5.29
C GLY A 59 0.88 3.26 4.37
N CYS A 60 0.73 3.79 3.14
CA CYS A 60 1.84 3.91 2.20
C CYS A 60 2.96 4.81 2.74
N GLU A 61 2.62 5.95 3.36
CA GLU A 61 3.60 6.84 3.98
C GLU A 61 4.36 6.15 5.13
N ARG A 62 3.66 5.39 5.97
CA ARG A 62 4.30 4.62 7.05
C ARG A 62 5.25 3.55 6.51
N ILE A 63 4.85 2.84 5.46
CA ILE A 63 5.71 1.84 4.81
C ILE A 63 6.96 2.51 4.23
N ALA A 64 6.81 3.59 3.46
CA ALA A 64 7.94 4.32 2.88
C ALA A 64 8.93 4.78 3.97
N ALA A 65 8.42 5.36 5.06
CA ALA A 65 9.27 5.78 6.18
C ALA A 65 10.03 4.63 6.85
N LEU A 66 9.45 3.43 6.92
CA LEU A 66 10.12 2.24 7.46
C LEU A 66 11.19 1.72 6.51
N LEU A 67 10.97 1.79 5.20
CA LEU A 67 11.92 1.36 4.18
C LEU A 67 13.09 2.35 4.04
N ASP A 68 12.85 3.64 4.24
CA ASP A 68 13.87 4.69 4.10
C ASP A 68 14.62 5.00 5.41
N ALA A 69 14.35 4.25 6.49
CA ALA A 69 15.08 4.39 7.74
C ALA A 69 16.55 3.98 7.56
N ASP A 70 17.46 4.95 7.62
CA ASP A 70 18.91 4.74 7.52
C ASP A 70 19.41 3.81 8.65
N GLY A 71 19.77 2.58 8.29
CA GLY A 71 20.41 1.62 9.19
C GLY A 71 19.47 0.84 10.14
N ASP A 72 18.19 1.19 10.17
CA ASP A 72 17.16 0.58 11.03
C ASP A 72 15.90 0.22 10.24
N THR A 73 16.06 -0.28 9.00
CA THR A 73 14.92 -0.75 8.20
C THR A 73 14.17 -1.86 8.94
N GLU A 74 12.85 -1.72 9.08
CA GLU A 74 11.97 -2.71 9.73
C GLU A 74 11.08 -3.41 8.70
N PRO A 75 11.62 -4.33 7.86
CA PRO A 75 10.86 -4.94 6.77
C PRO A 75 9.66 -5.74 7.27
N ALA A 76 9.73 -6.32 8.46
CA ALA A 76 8.61 -7.01 9.09
C ALA A 76 7.46 -6.04 9.42
N ALA A 77 7.75 -4.84 9.92
CA ALA A 77 6.73 -3.83 10.19
C ALA A 77 6.11 -3.33 8.88
N ALA A 78 6.93 -3.10 7.85
CA ALA A 78 6.47 -2.72 6.52
C ALA A 78 5.53 -3.79 5.90
N ALA A 79 5.86 -5.07 6.04
CA ALA A 79 5.03 -6.18 5.57
C ALA A 79 3.68 -6.25 6.30
N GLU A 80 3.66 -6.02 7.62
CA GLU A 80 2.41 -5.96 8.38
C GLU A 80 1.51 -4.79 7.96
N TYR A 81 2.10 -3.63 7.67
CA TYR A 81 1.35 -2.50 7.10
C TYR A 81 0.74 -2.87 5.74
N LEU A 82 1.50 -3.50 4.84
CA LEU A 82 0.99 -3.95 3.54
C LEU A 82 -0.18 -4.94 3.69
N ALA A 83 -0.03 -5.95 4.55
CA ALA A 83 -1.11 -6.90 4.84
C ALA A 83 -2.35 -6.21 5.45
N ALA A 84 -2.14 -5.17 6.26
CA ALA A 84 -3.23 -4.37 6.81
C ALA A 84 -3.94 -3.52 5.75
N MET A 85 -3.24 -3.07 4.69
CA MET A 85 -3.85 -2.35 3.56
C MET A 85 -4.63 -3.30 2.64
N GLU A 86 -4.11 -4.50 2.37
CA GLU A 86 -4.82 -5.54 1.61
C GLU A 86 -6.14 -5.92 2.30
N ARG A 87 -6.12 -6.12 3.63
CA ARG A 87 -7.34 -6.42 4.40
C ARG A 87 -8.37 -5.29 4.35
N ARG A 88 -7.94 -4.03 4.32
CA ARG A 88 -8.85 -2.88 4.19
C ARG A 88 -9.52 -2.86 2.83
N LEU A 89 -8.75 -3.06 1.75
CA LEU A 89 -9.30 -3.14 0.40
C LEU A 89 -10.31 -4.27 0.25
N ALA A 90 -10.04 -5.43 0.84
CA ALA A 90 -10.95 -6.57 0.81
C ALA A 90 -12.22 -6.36 1.66
N ALA A 91 -12.25 -5.39 2.58
CA ALA A 91 -13.41 -5.11 3.43
C ALA A 91 -14.42 -4.14 2.81
N VAL A 92 -14.10 -3.54 1.66
CA VAL A 92 -14.93 -2.52 0.98
C VAL A 92 -15.84 -3.14 -0.10
N GLU A 93 -16.13 -4.44 0.00
CA GLU A 93 -17.06 -5.17 -0.88
C GLU A 93 -18.53 -4.73 -0.77
#